data_AF-A0A5K1H0E6-F1
#
_entry.id   AF-A0A5K1H0E6-F1
#
_cell.length_a   1.000
_cell.length_b   1.000
_cell.length_c   1.000
_cell.angle_alpha   90.00
_cell.angle_beta   90.00
_cell.angle_gamma   90.00
#
_symmetry.space_group_name_H-M   'P 1'
#
loop_
_entity.id
_entity.type
_entity.pdbx_description
1 polymer ?
#
loop_
_entity_poly.entity_id
_entity_poly.type
_entity_poly.pdbx_seq_one_letter_code
_entity_poly.pdbx_strand_id
1 'polypeptide(L)' 'IPCDYANRNLSVRVEESSQYPHYLAVKFLFQGGQTDIMGVDIAE' A
#
# COMPACT_ATOMS: atom_id res chain seq x y z
N ILE A 1 -9.99 -6.14 -14.85
CA ILE A 1 -10.20 -4.77 -15.37
C ILE A 1 -9.36 -3.86 -14.49
N PRO A 2 -8.37 -3.12 -15.01
CA PRO A 2 -7.58 -2.19 -14.21
C PRO A 2 -8.48 -1.12 -13.58
N CYS A 3 -8.25 -0.77 -12.32
CA CYS A 3 -8.95 0.32 -11.66
C CYS A 3 -8.32 1.66 -12.07
N ASP A 4 -9.13 2.60 -12.54
CA ASP A 4 -8.67 3.98 -12.75
C ASP A 4 -9.01 4.83 -11.52
N TYR A 5 -7.96 5.31 -10.84
CA TYR A 5 -8.07 6.24 -9.74
C TYR A 5 -7.67 7.64 -10.21
N ALA A 6 -8.56 8.29 -10.97
CA ALA A 6 -8.33 9.59 -11.59
C ALA A 6 -7.70 10.62 -10.63
N ASN A 7 -6.59 11.22 -11.07
CA ASN A 7 -5.81 12.23 -10.33
C ASN A 7 -5.27 11.76 -8.97
N ARG A 8 -5.10 10.46 -8.75
CA ARG A 8 -4.51 9.91 -7.52
C ARG A 8 -3.32 9.03 -7.86
N ASN A 9 -2.22 9.25 -7.14
CA ASN A 9 -1.05 8.39 -7.21
C ASN A 9 -1.21 7.22 -6.23
N LEU A 10 -0.50 6.11 -6.51
CA LEU A 10 -0.27 5.06 -5.52
C LEU A 10 0.22 5.70 -4.23
N SER A 11 -0.46 5.42 -3.13
CA SER A 11 -0.18 6.02 -1.82
C SER A 11 -0.03 4.92 -0.78
N VAL A 12 0.83 5.14 0.19
CA VAL A 12 1.05 4.22 1.31
C VAL A 12 0.61 4.90 2.59
N ARG A 13 -0.30 4.28 3.33
CA ARG A 13 -0.78 4.76 4.64
C ARG A 13 -0.25 3.84 5.73
N VAL A 14 0.32 4.41 6.79
CA VAL A 14 0.65 3.68 8.02
C VAL A 14 -0.64 3.47 8.80
N GLU A 15 -0.91 2.22 9.18
CA GLU A 15 -2.09 1.85 9.96
C GLU A 15 -1.88 2.18 11.44
N GLU A 16 -2.95 2.52 12.15
CA GLU A 16 -2.91 2.89 13.59
C GLU A 16 -2.39 1.77 14.48
N SER A 17 -2.56 0.52 14.05
CA SER A 17 -2.05 -0.65 14.77
C SER A 17 -0.54 -0.83 14.61
N SER A 18 0.09 -0.12 13.67
CA SER A 18 1.54 -0.11 13.53
C SER A 18 2.19 0.25 14.87
N GLN A 19 3.37 -0.30 15.13
CA GLN A 19 4.18 -0.10 16.34
C GLN A 19 3.85 -1.01 17.56
N TYR A 20 2.93 -1.98 17.50
CA TYR A 20 2.61 -2.81 18.69
C TYR A 20 2.71 -4.35 18.52
N PRO A 21 3.71 -5.07 19.07
CA PRO A 21 4.78 -4.60 19.95
C PRO A 21 5.99 -3.98 19.24
N HIS A 22 6.30 -4.36 17.99
CA HIS A 22 7.28 -3.70 17.12
C HIS A 22 7.05 -4.21 15.68
N TYR A 23 6.10 -3.64 14.96
CA TYR A 23 5.87 -3.97 13.54
C TYR A 23 5.46 -2.75 12.74
N LEU A 24 5.70 -2.80 11.42
CA LEU A 24 5.19 -1.83 10.47
C LEU A 24 3.96 -2.42 9.77
N ALA A 25 2.81 -1.78 9.93
CA ALA A 25 1.61 -2.09 9.15
C ALA A 25 1.29 -0.95 8.20
N VAL A 26 1.21 -1.28 6.91
CA VAL A 26 0.91 -0.32 5.85
C VAL A 26 -0.23 -0.80 4.96
N LYS A 27 -0.97 0.17 4.43
CA LYS A 27 -2.03 -0.05 3.44
C LYS A 27 -1.69 0.69 2.16
N PHE A 28 -1.72 -0.03 1.03
CA PHE A 28 -1.59 0.54 -0.30
C PHE A 28 -2.94 1.06 -0.77
N LEU A 29 -2.99 2.33 -1.14
CA LEU A 29 -4.18 3.02 -1.64
C LEU A 29 -3.98 3.33 -3.12
N PHE A 30 -5.08 3.27 -3.88
CA PHE A 30 -5.10 3.66 -5.30
C PHE A 30 -4.18 2.79 -6.17
N GLN A 31 -4.15 1.48 -5.91
CA GLN A 31 -3.46 0.53 -6.77
C GLN A 31 -4.24 0.36 -8.08
N GLY A 32 -3.81 1.05 -9.14
CA GLY A 32 -4.47 1.05 -10.45
C GLY A 32 -4.00 -0.04 -11.41
N GLY A 33 -3.25 -1.03 -10.92
CA GLY A 33 -2.71 -2.10 -11.73
C GLY A 33 -3.78 -3.13 -12.14
N GLN A 34 -3.45 -3.99 -13.10
CA GLN A 34 -4.32 -5.09 -13.53
C GLN A 34 -4.27 -6.29 -12.57
N THR A 35 -3.20 -6.41 -11.79
CA THR A 35 -2.90 -7.53 -10.90
C THR A 35 -2.70 -7.06 -9.47
N ASP A 36 -2.87 -7.98 -8.52
CA ASP A 36 -2.65 -7.70 -7.11
C ASP A 36 -1.17 -7.46 -6.78
N ILE A 37 -0.91 -6.91 -5.60
CA ILE A 37 0.44 -6.74 -5.05
C ILE A 37 0.95 -8.11 -4.61
N MET A 38 1.95 -8.64 -5.32
CA MET A 38 2.51 -9.98 -5.05
C MET A 38 3.71 -9.98 -4.09
N GLY A 39 4.33 -8.82 -3.86
CA GLY A 39 5.48 -8.67 -2.98
C GLY A 39 5.73 -7.21 -2.64
N VAL A 40 6.33 -6.97 -1.48
CA VAL A 40 6.73 -5.66 -0.98
C VAL A 40 8.10 -5.83 -0.33
N ASP A 41 9.09 -5.13 -0.85
CA ASP A 41 10.43 -5.07 -0.26
C ASP A 41 10.62 -3.72 0.45
N ILE A 42 11.31 -3.77 1.59
CA ILE A 42 11.66 -2.58 2.38
C ILE A 42 13.18 -2.47 2.38
N ALA A 43 13.69 -1.28 2.09
CA ALA A 43 15.10 -0.93 2.20
C ALA A 43 15.26 0.23 3.21
N GLU A 44 16.41 0.25 3.89
CA GLU A 44 16.83 1.31 4.81
C GLU A 44 17.67 2.38 4.09
#